data_AF-A0A1Q7QZF2-F1
#
_entry.id   AF-A0A1Q7QZF2-F1
#
_cell.length_a   1.000
_cell.length_b   1.000
_cell.length_c   1.000
_cell.angle_alpha   90.00
_cell.angle_beta   90.00
_cell.angle_gamma   90.00
#
_symmetry.space_group_name_H-M   'P 1'
#
loop_
_entity.id
_entity.type
_entity.pdbx_description
1 polymer ?
#
loop_
_entity_poly.entity_id
_entity_poly.type
_entity_poly.pdbx_seq_one_letter_code
_entity_poly.pdbx_strand_id
1 'polypeptide(L)'
;MEQWKEIAASSDFKRLVREKLRVVIPATLFFIIYYFALPVLVGYAPRLMQRRVIGNVNLAYLFALSQFFVAWGIAGLYLRAAARLDVLAKKITDRQAKP
;
A
#
# COMPACT_ATOMS: atom_id res chain seq x y z
N MET A 1 -18.11 24.71 0.49
CA MET A 1 -17.32 24.24 1.65
C MET A 1 -18.17 23.44 2.64
N GLU A 2 -19.39 23.89 2.97
CA GLU A 2 -20.31 23.16 3.88
C GLU A 2 -20.74 21.78 3.34
N GLN A 3 -21.13 21.70 2.06
CA GLN A 3 -21.55 20.46 1.42
C GLN A 3 -20.46 19.36 1.44
N TRP A 4 -19.18 19.73 1.33
CA TRP A 4 -18.05 18.80 1.45
C TRP A 4 -17.87 18.27 2.88
N LYS A 5 -18.16 19.08 3.90
CA LYS A 5 -18.08 18.67 5.31
C LYS A 5 -19.21 17.71 5.68
N GLU A 6 -20.42 17.93 5.20
CA GLU A 6 -21.55 17.01 5.39
C GLU A 6 -21.31 15.65 4.72
N ILE A 7 -20.81 15.66 3.48
CA ILE A 7 -20.45 14.43 2.76
C ILE A 7 -19.31 13.68 3.49
N ALA A 8 -18.29 14.38 3.99
CA ALA A 8 -17.21 13.78 4.77
C ALA A 8 -17.68 13.25 6.15
N ALA A 9 -18.71 13.87 6.73
CA ALA A 9 -19.30 13.45 8.00
C ALA A 9 -20.22 12.22 7.86
N SER A 10 -20.73 11.96 6.65
CA SER A 10 -21.65 10.86 6.35
C SER A 10 -21.08 9.49 6.71
N SER A 11 -21.95 8.60 7.17
CA SER A 11 -21.63 7.22 7.55
C SER A 11 -21.09 6.41 6.35
N ASP A 12 -21.59 6.68 5.15
CA ASP A 12 -21.18 5.99 3.92
C ASP A 12 -19.73 6.34 3.53
N PHE A 13 -19.34 7.62 3.61
CA PHE A 13 -17.96 8.04 3.36
C PHE A 13 -16.98 7.42 4.37
N LYS A 14 -17.36 7.38 5.65
CA LYS A 14 -16.55 6.71 6.70
C LYS A 14 -16.42 5.21 6.45
N ARG A 15 -17.45 4.55 5.92
CA ARG A 15 -17.41 3.12 5.57
C ARG A 15 -16.45 2.88 4.38
N LEU A 16 -16.51 3.72 3.36
CA LEU A 16 -15.60 3.68 2.20
C LEU A 16 -14.13 3.84 2.61
N VAL A 17 -13.84 4.85 3.45
CA VAL A 17 -12.49 5.08 3.97
C VAL A 17 -12.02 3.91 4.83
N ARG A 18 -12.89 3.34 5.67
CA ARG A 18 -12.55 2.19 6.51
C ARG A 18 -12.19 0.95 5.68
N GLU A 19 -12.92 0.66 4.61
CA GLU A 19 -12.60 -0.45 3.70
C GLU A 19 -11.27 -0.21 2.96
N LYS A 20 -10.98 1.02 2.52
CA LYS A 20 -9.67 1.39 1.94
C LYS A 20 -8.55 1.17 2.96
N LEU A 21 -8.71 1.69 4.17
CA LEU A 21 -7.72 1.58 5.24
C LEU A 21 -7.50 0.13 5.68
N ARG A 22 -8.51 -0.74 5.60
CA ARG A 22 -8.38 -2.17 5.91
C ARG A 22 -7.44 -2.91 4.95
N VAL A 23 -7.24 -2.39 3.74
CA VAL A 23 -6.28 -2.92 2.77
C VAL A 23 -4.93 -2.22 2.91
N VAL A 24 -4.92 -0.90 3.04
CA VAL A 24 -3.69 -0.11 3.05
C VAL A 24 -2.92 -0.25 4.36
N ILE A 25 -3.58 -0.25 5.53
CA ILE A 25 -2.90 -0.30 6.83
C ILE A 25 -2.07 -1.58 6.99
N PRO A 26 -2.59 -2.80 6.74
CA PRO A 26 -1.78 -4.01 6.83
C PRO A 26 -0.62 -4.01 5.83
N ALA A 27 -0.84 -3.51 4.61
CA ALA A 27 0.19 -3.42 3.58
C ALA A 27 1.33 -2.46 3.99
N THR A 28 0.98 -1.29 4.55
CA THR A 28 1.96 -0.33 5.08
C THR A 28 2.73 -0.91 6.26
N LEU A 29 2.05 -1.59 7.19
CA LEU A 29 2.72 -2.23 8.33
C LEU A 29 3.70 -3.32 7.87
N PHE A 30 3.27 -4.16 6.92
CA PHE A 30 4.12 -5.15 6.29
C PHE A 30 5.33 -4.49 5.61
N PHE A 31 5.12 -3.42 4.84
CA PHE A 31 6.20 -2.68 4.19
C PHE A 31 7.24 -2.16 5.17
N ILE A 32 6.79 -1.53 6.26
CA ILE A 32 7.69 -0.99 7.29
C ILE A 32 8.53 -2.12 7.87
N ILE A 33 7.90 -3.22 8.30
CA ILE A 33 8.60 -4.38 8.86
C ILE A 33 9.59 -4.94 7.84
N TYR A 34 9.15 -5.13 6.59
CA TYR A 34 9.98 -5.68 5.52
C TYR A 34 11.14 -4.76 5.15
N TYR A 35 10.92 -3.45 5.15
CA TYR A 35 11.94 -2.45 4.86
C TYR A 35 13.04 -2.44 5.92
N PHE A 36 12.66 -2.43 7.21
CA PHE A 36 13.59 -2.45 8.32
C PHE A 36 14.22 -3.84 8.57
N ALA A 37 13.63 -4.91 8.04
CA ALA A 37 14.22 -6.24 8.13
C ALA A 37 15.61 -6.30 7.48
N LEU A 38 15.87 -5.52 6.41
CA LEU A 38 17.19 -5.49 5.76
C LEU A 38 18.30 -4.98 6.69
N PRO A 39 18.25 -3.74 7.23
CA PRO A 39 19.31 -3.26 8.14
C PRO A 39 19.42 -4.09 9.41
N VAL A 40 18.30 -4.62 9.94
CA VAL A 40 18.30 -5.53 11.09
C VAL A 40 19.05 -6.82 10.75
N LEU A 41 18.73 -7.48 9.64
CA LEU A 41 19.40 -8.73 9.25
C LEU A 41 20.86 -8.50 8.87
N VAL A 42 21.21 -7.36 8.28
CA VAL A 42 22.60 -7.00 7.99
C VAL A 42 23.39 -6.79 9.29
N GLY A 43 22.81 -6.14 10.31
CA GLY A 43 23.45 -5.90 11.59
C GLY A 43 23.56 -7.13 12.49
N TYR A 44 22.49 -7.92 12.61
CA TYR A 44 22.43 -9.07 13.52
C TYR A 44 22.82 -10.41 12.88
N ALA A 45 22.63 -10.56 11.57
CA ALA A 45 22.92 -11.79 10.83
C ALA A 45 23.78 -11.51 9.56
N PRO A 46 24.93 -10.83 9.67
CA PRO A 46 25.75 -10.45 8.52
C PRO A 46 26.21 -11.65 7.70
N ARG A 47 26.49 -12.80 8.34
CA ARG A 47 26.88 -14.04 7.66
C ARG A 47 25.82 -14.55 6.69
N LEU A 48 24.54 -14.43 7.06
CA LEU A 48 23.44 -14.79 6.16
C LEU A 48 23.37 -13.80 4.99
N MET A 49 23.41 -12.51 5.28
CA MET A 49 23.27 -11.46 4.27
C MET A 49 24.44 -11.39 3.27
N GLN A 50 25.64 -11.81 3.68
CA GLN A 50 26.82 -11.90 2.83
C GLN A 50 26.86 -13.19 1.98
N ARG A 51 25.95 -14.14 2.19
CA ARG A 51 25.90 -15.38 1.41
C ARG A 51 25.69 -15.04 -0.06
N ARG A 52 26.68 -15.38 -0.88
CA ARG A 52 26.66 -15.19 -2.33
C ARG A 52 25.67 -16.16 -2.97
N VAL A 53 24.91 -15.67 -3.94
CA VAL A 53 23.91 -16.44 -4.68
C VAL A 53 24.36 -16.61 -6.13
N ILE A 54 24.71 -15.52 -6.81
CA ILE A 54 25.19 -15.54 -8.19
C ILE A 54 26.37 -14.57 -8.32
N GLY A 55 27.56 -15.10 -8.60
CA GLY A 55 28.79 -14.29 -8.68
C GLY A 55 29.02 -13.46 -7.42
N ASN A 56 29.08 -12.13 -7.60
CA ASN A 56 29.27 -11.17 -6.50
C ASN A 56 27.95 -10.71 -5.85
N VAL A 57 26.79 -11.18 -6.33
CA VAL A 57 25.48 -10.85 -5.78
C VAL A 57 25.22 -11.74 -4.56
N ASN A 58 25.04 -11.13 -3.39
CA ASN A 58 24.68 -11.76 -2.14
C ASN A 58 23.20 -11.59 -1.80
N LEU A 59 22.76 -12.25 -0.73
CA LEU A 59 21.36 -12.17 -0.27
C LEU A 59 20.91 -10.75 0.07
N ALA A 60 21.79 -9.88 0.59
CA ALA A 60 21.44 -8.49 0.86
C ALA A 60 21.05 -7.74 -0.42
N TYR A 61 21.78 -7.94 -1.53
CA TYR A 61 21.43 -7.34 -2.82
C TYR A 61 20.09 -7.86 -3.35
N LEU A 62 19.83 -9.16 -3.24
CA LEU A 62 18.54 -9.73 -3.67
C LEU A 62 17.38 -9.20 -2.82
N PHE A 63 17.58 -9.09 -1.51
CA PHE A 63 16.57 -8.54 -0.61
C PHE A 63 16.34 -7.05 -0.88
N ALA A 64 17.39 -6.26 -1.13
CA ALA A 64 17.23 -4.86 -1.51
C ALA A 64 16.44 -4.73 -2.83
N LEU A 65 16.71 -5.60 -3.81
CA LEU A 65 15.96 -5.63 -5.07
C LEU A 65 14.48 -6.02 -4.87
N SER A 66 14.18 -6.96 -3.98
CA SER A 66 12.80 -7.37 -3.69
C SER A 66 11.97 -6.24 -3.05
N GLN A 67 12.60 -5.26 -2.39
CA GLN A 67 11.90 -4.08 -1.85
C GLN A 67 11.17 -3.29 -2.94
N PHE A 68 11.73 -3.20 -4.15
CA PHE A 68 11.07 -2.52 -5.28
C PHE A 68 9.78 -3.23 -5.69
N PHE A 69 9.80 -4.56 -5.79
CA PHE A 69 8.62 -5.34 -6.11
C PHE A 69 7.54 -5.24 -5.03
N VAL A 70 7.93 -5.20 -3.75
CA VAL A 70 6.98 -4.96 -2.66
C VAL A 70 6.37 -3.56 -2.78
N ALA A 71 7.17 -2.52 -3.03
CA ALA A 71 6.67 -1.16 -3.20
C ALA A 71 5.67 -1.05 -4.38
N TRP A 72 6.00 -1.63 -5.53
CA TRP A 72 5.09 -1.69 -6.68
C TRP A 72 3.84 -2.50 -6.40
N GLY A 73 3.95 -3.62 -5.68
CA GLY A 73 2.81 -4.43 -5.25
C GLY A 73 1.84 -3.62 -4.39
N ILE A 74 2.36 -2.84 -3.44
CA ILE A 74 1.55 -1.97 -2.57
C ILE A 74 0.93 -0.82 -3.35
N ALA A 75 1.68 -0.19 -4.26
CA ALA A 75 1.15 0.82 -5.16
C ALA A 75 0.01 0.27 -6.05
N GLY A 76 0.16 -0.95 -6.57
CA GLY A 76 -0.88 -1.65 -7.33
C GLY A 76 -2.12 -1.95 -6.49
N LEU A 77 -1.95 -2.42 -5.26
CA LEU A 77 -3.05 -2.62 -4.30
C LEU A 77 -3.78 -1.31 -4.00
N TYR A 78 -3.04 -0.22 -3.83
CA TYR A 78 -3.59 1.12 -3.63
C TYR A 78 -4.41 1.59 -4.83
N LEU A 79 -3.86 1.47 -6.05
CA LEU A 79 -4.55 1.83 -7.30
C LEU A 79 -5.87 1.05 -7.45
N ARG A 80 -5.87 -0.24 -7.14
CA ARG A 80 -7.08 -1.08 -7.17
C ARG A 80 -8.11 -0.63 -6.13
N ALA A 81 -7.67 -0.22 -4.94
CA ALA A 81 -8.57 0.32 -3.93
C ALA A 81 -9.14 1.70 -4.33
N ALA A 82 -8.31 2.57 -4.93
CA ALA A 82 -8.73 3.87 -5.43
C ALA A 82 -9.74 3.75 -6.58
N ALA A 83 -9.50 2.87 -7.55
CA ALA A 83 -10.43 2.63 -8.65
C ALA A 83 -11.83 2.20 -8.19
N ARG A 84 -11.93 1.46 -7.07
CA ARG A 84 -13.23 1.13 -6.46
C ARG A 84 -13.96 2.36 -5.93
N LEU A 85 -13.23 3.32 -5.35
CA LEU A 85 -13.79 4.58 -4.88
C LEU A 85 -14.26 5.45 -6.06
N ASP A 86 -13.50 5.48 -7.15
CA ASP A 86 -13.87 6.23 -8.36
C ASP A 86 -15.18 5.70 -8.98
N VAL A 87 -15.39 4.38 -8.98
CA VAL A 87 -16.67 3.77 -9.41
C VAL A 87 -17.84 4.22 -8.53
N LEU A 88 -17.63 4.33 -7.20
CA LEU A 88 -18.66 4.82 -6.29
C LEU A 88 -18.93 6.30 -6.47
N ALA A 89 -17.89 7.12 -6.65
CA ALA A 89 -18.03 8.54 -6.93
C ALA A 89 -18.82 8.77 -8.23
N LYS A 90 -18.49 8.03 -9.28
CA LYS A 90 -19.19 8.11 -10.58
C LYS A 90 -20.68 7.77 -10.48
N LYS A 91 -21.05 6.76 -9.68
CA LYS A 91 -22.46 6.41 -9.43
C LYS A 91 -23.26 7.53 -8.74
N ILE A 92 -22.62 8.35 -7.92
CA ILE A 92 -23.27 9.48 -7.23
C ILE A 92 -23.47 10.64 -8.22
N THR A 93 -22.47 10.93 -9.05
CA THR A 93 -22.56 11.97 -10.09
C THR A 93 -23.62 11.64 -11.14
N ASP A 94 -23.71 10.38 -11.60
CA ASP A 94 -24.72 9.97 -12.59
C ASP A 94 -26.16 10.01 -12.05
N ARG A 95 -26.37 9.86 -10.74
CA ARG A 95 -27.70 9.99 -10.11
C ARG A 95 -28.18 11.43 -10.00
N GLN A 96 -27.27 12.40 -9.89
CA GLN A 96 -27.62 13.82 -9.85
C GLN A 96 -27.71 14.45 -11.24
N ALA A 97 -27.22 13.77 -12.27
CA ALA A 97 -27.31 14.20 -13.67
C ALA A 97 -28.60 13.77 -14.39
N LYS A 98 -29.50 13.04 -13.72
CA LYS A 98 -30.79 12.65 -14.31
C LYS A 98 -31.84 13.72 -13.95
N PRO A 99 -32.44 14.41 -14.95
CA PRO A 99 -33.45 15.44 -14.73
C PRO A 99 -34.73 14.91 -14.09
#